data_AF-A0A974NAL8-F1
#
_entry.id   AF-A0A974NAL8-F1
#
_cell.length_a   1.000
_cell.length_b   1.000
_cell.length_c   1.000
_cell.angle_alpha   90.00
_cell.angle_beta   90.00
_cell.angle_gamma   90.00
#
_symmetry.space_group_name_H-M   'P 1'
#
loop_
_entity.id
_entity.type
_entity.pdbx_description
1 polymer ?
#
loop_
_entity_poly.entity_id
_entity_poly.type
_entity_poly.pdbx_seq_one_letter_code
_entity_poly.pdbx_strand_id
1 'polypeptide(L)'
;MTTVTRRVKEVKQPRGGYVNPRTMEVTSFDDGQPSPLDHRVENIHSSLVGMAVDYLSRLANGSEPRDVFRVPLLGAINVGAEAFAQAGRKVDGFVAGKVNAWAVASACWLSGFDVAYRVGPMWYRPDAVTTPDKVTTDHILTMVERSTTFFRQYGPVVADGFTFPGGYTDLVTAGDGDFLTSDTIWDFKVSVKGPTKDHTLQLLMYWLMGLHSGAPEFARVKNLGVFNPRLNAAYRIAVSEIHDDVVREVEKDVIGY
;
A
#
# COMPACT_ATOMS: atom_id res chain seq x y z
N MET A 1 -12.53 8.97 13.94
CA MET A 1 -11.59 7.87 13.63
C MET A 1 -10.23 8.47 13.34
N THR A 2 -9.21 8.04 14.07
CA THR A 2 -7.80 8.37 13.82
C THR A 2 -7.12 7.16 13.20
N THR A 3 -6.67 7.28 11.95
CA THR A 3 -5.95 6.22 11.25
C THR A 3 -4.46 6.24 11.61
N VAL A 4 -3.74 5.13 11.44
CA VAL A 4 -2.26 5.10 11.56
C VAL A 4 -1.63 6.20 10.70
N THR A 5 -2.02 6.30 9.42
CA THR A 5 -1.50 7.31 8.50
C THR A 5 -1.77 8.75 8.93
N ARG A 6 -2.89 9.00 9.62
CA ARG A 6 -3.19 10.30 10.21
C ARG A 6 -2.33 10.54 11.45
N ARG A 7 -2.23 9.55 12.34
CA ARG A 7 -1.44 9.65 13.58
C ARG A 7 0.04 9.94 13.29
N VAL A 8 0.62 9.25 12.31
CA VAL A 8 2.01 9.48 11.84
C VAL A 8 2.27 10.94 11.50
N LYS A 9 1.29 11.64 10.89
CA LYS A 9 1.41 13.06 10.52
C LYS A 9 1.25 14.02 11.71
N GLU A 10 0.51 13.61 12.75
CA GLU A 10 0.28 14.40 13.96
C GLU A 10 1.47 14.29 14.94
N VAL A 11 2.23 13.20 14.90
CA VAL A 11 3.37 12.97 15.77
C VAL A 11 4.61 13.74 15.32
N LYS A 12 5.20 14.49 16.24
CA LYS A 12 6.50 15.13 16.05
C LYS A 12 7.62 14.11 16.27
N GLN A 13 8.12 13.55 15.17
CA GLN A 13 9.23 12.61 15.21
C GLN A 13 10.59 13.27 15.49
N PRO A 14 11.56 12.53 16.08
CA PRO A 14 12.93 12.98 16.26
C PRO A 14 13.63 13.27 14.92
N ARG A 15 14.79 13.93 14.97
CA ARG A 15 15.59 14.21 13.78
C ARG A 15 16.03 12.89 13.14
N GLY A 16 15.60 12.65 11.91
CA GLY A 16 15.86 11.39 11.20
C GLY A 16 14.70 10.39 11.27
N GLY A 17 13.71 10.60 12.13
CA GLY A 17 12.62 9.65 12.37
C GLY A 17 12.95 8.68 13.52
N TYR A 18 11.91 8.02 14.04
CA TYR A 18 12.07 6.94 15.01
C TYR A 18 12.88 5.78 14.44
N VAL A 19 12.61 5.45 13.18
CA VAL A 19 13.43 4.57 12.35
C VAL A 19 13.94 5.39 11.19
N ASN A 20 15.25 5.54 11.06
CA ASN A 20 15.84 6.37 10.01
C ASN A 20 15.82 5.63 8.67
N PRO A 21 15.15 6.14 7.62
CA PRO A 21 15.08 5.44 6.33
C PRO A 21 16.45 5.18 5.69
N ARG A 22 17.48 5.96 6.05
CA ARG A 22 18.85 5.78 5.54
C ARG A 22 19.60 4.59 6.14
N THR A 23 19.11 4.01 7.23
CA THR A 23 19.71 2.83 7.85
C THR A 23 19.10 1.54 7.31
N MET A 24 18.10 1.62 6.43
CA MET A 24 17.52 0.43 5.79
C MET A 24 18.50 -0.14 4.75
N GLU A 25 18.64 -1.46 4.74
CA GLU A 25 19.27 -2.22 3.66
C GLU A 25 18.48 -1.99 2.36
N VAL A 26 19.17 -1.68 1.27
CA VAL A 26 18.54 -1.45 -0.04
C VAL A 26 18.94 -2.55 -1.01
N THR A 27 17.96 -3.28 -1.53
CA THR A 27 18.12 -4.22 -2.64
C THR A 27 17.48 -3.64 -3.88
N SER A 28 18.29 -3.28 -4.88
CA SER A 28 17.80 -2.88 -6.21
C SER A 28 17.67 -4.11 -7.11
N PHE A 29 16.59 -4.14 -7.89
CA PHE A 29 16.37 -5.15 -8.91
C PHE A 29 16.61 -4.55 -10.30
N ASP A 30 16.92 -5.41 -11.27
CA ASP A 30 17.10 -5.02 -12.67
C ASP A 30 16.19 -5.86 -13.55
N ASP A 31 15.35 -5.19 -14.32
CA ASP A 31 14.44 -5.76 -15.31
C ASP A 31 14.73 -5.24 -16.73
N GLY A 32 15.87 -4.57 -16.92
CA GLY A 32 16.24 -3.92 -18.18
C GLY A 32 15.41 -2.67 -18.53
N GLN A 33 14.52 -2.23 -17.65
CA GLN A 33 13.70 -1.03 -17.83
C GLN A 33 14.26 0.16 -17.04
N PRO A 34 13.90 1.40 -17.39
CA PRO A 34 14.27 2.57 -16.59
C PRO A 34 13.85 2.44 -15.13
N SER A 35 14.71 2.91 -14.23
CA SER A 35 14.42 3.00 -12.81
C SER A 35 15.01 4.30 -12.22
N PRO A 36 14.19 5.28 -11.79
CA PRO A 36 12.72 5.25 -11.78
C PRO A 36 12.09 5.26 -13.18
N LEU A 37 10.89 4.67 -13.31
CA LEU A 37 9.99 4.99 -14.42
C LEU A 37 9.54 6.46 -14.32
N ASP A 38 9.70 7.24 -15.39
CA ASP A 38 9.43 8.68 -15.37
C ASP A 38 7.93 8.98 -15.31
N HIS A 39 7.45 9.33 -14.13
CA HIS A 39 6.05 9.71 -13.91
C HIS A 39 5.61 10.98 -14.67
N ARG A 40 6.54 11.81 -15.19
CA ARG A 40 6.18 13.06 -15.88
C ARG A 40 5.59 12.85 -17.27
N VAL A 41 5.76 11.66 -17.84
CA VAL A 41 5.18 11.29 -19.13
C VAL A 41 3.88 10.49 -18.99
N GLU A 42 3.38 10.31 -17.76
CA GLU A 42 2.10 9.64 -17.49
C GLU A 42 0.94 10.64 -17.61
N ASN A 43 -0.20 10.19 -18.14
CA ASN A 43 -1.36 11.04 -18.41
C ASN A 43 -2.41 11.04 -17.29
N ILE A 44 -2.19 10.29 -16.20
CA ILE A 44 -3.08 10.25 -15.03
C ILE A 44 -2.32 10.62 -13.76
N HIS A 45 -3.05 11.08 -12.74
CA HIS A 45 -2.43 11.52 -11.48
C HIS A 45 -1.71 10.37 -10.76
N SER A 46 -0.55 10.66 -10.16
CA SER A 46 0.32 9.66 -9.53
C SER A 46 -0.35 8.86 -8.41
N SER A 47 -1.34 9.44 -7.71
CA SER A 47 -2.12 8.71 -6.70
C SER A 47 -3.00 7.63 -7.32
N LEU A 48 -3.59 7.86 -8.50
CA LEU A 48 -4.39 6.86 -9.22
C LEU A 48 -3.49 5.75 -9.74
N VAL A 49 -2.30 6.09 -10.25
CA VAL A 49 -1.28 5.11 -10.64
C VAL A 49 -0.90 4.23 -9.46
N GLY A 50 -0.62 4.84 -8.29
CA GLY A 50 -0.26 4.11 -7.08
C GLY A 50 -1.34 3.13 -6.63
N MET A 51 -2.60 3.55 -6.59
CA MET A 51 -3.73 2.67 -6.23
C MET A 51 -3.97 1.58 -7.27
N ALA A 52 -3.87 1.90 -8.56
CA ALA A 52 -4.02 0.90 -9.63
C ALA A 52 -2.93 -0.18 -9.55
N VAL A 53 -1.67 0.22 -9.27
CA VAL A 53 -0.57 -0.73 -9.06
C VAL A 53 -0.84 -1.59 -7.82
N ASP A 54 -1.27 -1.02 -6.69
CA ASP A 54 -1.60 -1.80 -5.49
C ASP A 54 -2.67 -2.87 -5.77
N TYR A 55 -3.81 -2.47 -6.34
CA TYR A 55 -4.89 -3.39 -6.67
C TYR A 55 -4.44 -4.47 -7.66
N LEU A 56 -3.71 -4.09 -8.71
CA LEU A 56 -3.26 -5.04 -9.71
C LEU A 56 -2.15 -5.96 -9.22
N SER A 57 -1.33 -5.54 -8.28
CA SER A 57 -0.33 -6.40 -7.63
C SER A 57 -1.01 -7.48 -6.78
N ARG A 58 -2.09 -7.14 -6.05
CA ARG A 58 -2.92 -8.13 -5.33
C ARG A 58 -3.59 -9.10 -6.30
N LEU A 59 -4.19 -8.57 -7.37
CA LEU A 59 -4.84 -9.37 -8.40
C LEU A 59 -3.83 -10.32 -9.09
N ALA A 60 -2.65 -9.82 -9.45
CA ALA A 60 -1.58 -10.61 -10.06
C ALA A 60 -1.09 -11.74 -9.13
N ASN A 61 -1.10 -11.49 -7.82
CA ASN A 61 -0.78 -12.48 -6.80
C ASN A 61 -1.92 -13.46 -6.49
N GLY A 62 -3.05 -13.36 -7.21
CA GLY A 62 -4.15 -14.33 -7.15
C GLY A 62 -5.27 -13.98 -6.18
N SER A 63 -5.28 -12.79 -5.57
CA SER A 63 -6.39 -12.36 -4.70
C SER A 63 -7.68 -12.19 -5.52
N GLU A 64 -8.82 -12.51 -4.88
CA GLU A 64 -10.15 -12.46 -5.52
C GLU A 64 -10.53 -11.02 -5.92
N PRO A 65 -11.02 -10.78 -7.16
CA PRO A 65 -11.27 -9.42 -7.66
C PRO A 65 -12.18 -8.57 -6.76
N ARG A 66 -13.22 -9.16 -6.16
CA ARG A 66 -14.14 -8.41 -5.30
C ARG A 66 -13.50 -7.96 -3.99
N ASP A 67 -12.55 -8.72 -3.47
CA ASP A 67 -11.80 -8.35 -2.27
C ASP A 67 -10.76 -7.28 -2.61
N VAL A 68 -10.03 -7.46 -3.72
CA VAL A 68 -9.08 -6.48 -4.26
C VAL A 68 -9.73 -5.11 -4.43
N PHE A 69 -10.89 -5.06 -5.11
CA PHE A 69 -11.59 -3.82 -5.42
C PHE A 69 -12.67 -3.45 -4.40
N ARG A 70 -12.60 -3.96 -3.17
CA ARG A 70 -13.61 -3.68 -2.13
C ARG A 70 -13.73 -2.19 -1.81
N VAL A 71 -12.60 -1.49 -1.66
CA VAL A 71 -12.58 -0.05 -1.35
C VAL A 71 -13.25 0.78 -2.45
N PRO A 72 -12.90 0.66 -3.74
CA PRO A 72 -13.55 1.43 -4.79
C PRO A 72 -15.02 1.03 -4.97
N LEU A 73 -15.42 -0.21 -4.71
CA LEU A 73 -16.84 -0.61 -4.66
C LEU A 73 -17.60 0.13 -3.56
N LEU A 74 -17.04 0.22 -2.34
CA LEU A 74 -17.63 1.01 -1.25
C LEU A 74 -17.69 2.51 -1.61
N GLY A 75 -16.68 3.02 -2.29
CA GLY A 75 -16.66 4.37 -2.82
C GLY A 75 -17.77 4.61 -3.84
N ALA A 76 -17.97 3.66 -4.76
CA ALA A 76 -19.02 3.72 -5.77
C ALA A 76 -20.43 3.68 -5.14
N ILE A 77 -20.62 2.91 -4.05
CA ILE A 77 -21.86 2.94 -3.26
C ILE A 77 -22.13 4.36 -2.72
N ASN A 78 -21.11 5.01 -2.16
CA ASN A 78 -21.23 6.36 -1.63
C ASN A 78 -21.54 7.40 -2.72
N VAL A 79 -21.07 7.17 -3.96
CA VAL A 79 -21.38 8.03 -5.11
C VAL A 79 -22.81 7.84 -5.60
N GLY A 80 -23.30 6.59 -5.68
CA GLY A 80 -24.69 6.29 -6.01
C GLY A 80 -24.89 4.96 -6.74
N ALA A 81 -26.15 4.54 -6.85
CA ALA A 81 -26.54 3.22 -7.37
C ALA A 81 -26.02 2.94 -8.80
N GLU A 82 -26.01 3.95 -9.68
CA GLU A 82 -25.50 3.80 -11.03
C GLU A 82 -23.98 3.54 -11.05
N ALA A 83 -23.22 4.33 -10.28
CA ALA A 83 -21.78 4.16 -10.14
C ALA A 83 -21.44 2.78 -9.58
N PHE A 84 -22.16 2.33 -8.54
CA PHE A 84 -21.98 0.99 -7.98
C PHE A 84 -22.27 -0.12 -9.00
N ALA A 85 -23.35 -0.01 -9.78
CA ALA A 85 -23.66 -0.99 -10.81
C ALA A 85 -22.59 -1.03 -11.92
N GLN A 86 -22.05 0.12 -12.33
CA GLN A 86 -20.95 0.19 -13.30
C GLN A 86 -19.66 -0.41 -12.74
N ALA A 87 -19.31 -0.07 -11.49
CA ALA A 87 -18.14 -0.60 -10.81
C ALA A 87 -18.22 -2.11 -10.64
N GLY A 88 -19.37 -2.64 -10.20
CA GLY A 88 -19.62 -4.07 -10.07
C GLY A 88 -19.40 -4.82 -11.37
N ARG A 89 -20.00 -4.35 -12.48
CA ARG A 89 -19.78 -4.96 -13.81
C ARG A 89 -18.31 -4.97 -14.24
N LYS A 90 -17.55 -3.93 -13.88
CA LYS A 90 -16.12 -3.87 -14.22
C LYS A 90 -15.31 -4.84 -13.37
N VAL A 91 -15.61 -4.93 -12.07
CA VAL A 91 -15.00 -5.89 -11.14
C VAL A 91 -15.26 -7.33 -11.59
N ASP A 92 -16.49 -7.64 -12.01
CA ASP A 92 -16.87 -8.98 -12.50
C ASP A 92 -16.12 -9.40 -13.79
N GLY A 93 -15.50 -8.46 -14.50
CA GLY A 93 -14.68 -8.75 -15.69
C GLY A 93 -13.21 -9.09 -15.38
N PHE A 94 -12.74 -8.85 -14.15
CA PHE A 94 -11.37 -9.21 -13.76
C PHE A 94 -11.24 -10.72 -13.51
N VAL A 95 -10.04 -11.22 -13.72
CA VAL A 95 -9.67 -12.61 -13.44
C VAL A 95 -8.41 -12.61 -12.60
N ALA A 96 -8.44 -13.29 -11.46
CA ALA A 96 -7.28 -13.44 -10.59
C ALA A 96 -6.07 -13.98 -11.38
N GLY A 97 -4.89 -13.43 -11.12
CA GLY A 97 -3.64 -13.74 -11.81
C GLY A 97 -3.51 -13.18 -13.23
N LYS A 98 -4.51 -12.47 -13.78
CA LYS A 98 -4.46 -11.91 -15.14
C LYS A 98 -4.47 -10.39 -15.13
N VAL A 99 -3.33 -9.80 -15.48
CA VAL A 99 -3.18 -8.36 -15.65
C VAL A 99 -2.81 -8.05 -17.10
N ASN A 100 -3.62 -7.21 -17.75
CA ASN A 100 -3.45 -6.76 -19.13
C ASN A 100 -3.89 -5.29 -19.27
N ALA A 101 -3.80 -4.72 -20.47
CA ALA A 101 -4.18 -3.31 -20.70
C ALA A 101 -5.63 -2.98 -20.30
N TRP A 102 -6.57 -3.92 -20.47
CA TRP A 102 -7.95 -3.73 -20.00
C TRP A 102 -8.04 -3.70 -18.47
N ALA A 103 -7.30 -4.58 -17.79
CA ALA A 103 -7.24 -4.61 -16.32
C ALA A 103 -6.64 -3.29 -15.80
N VAL A 104 -5.61 -2.76 -16.46
CA VAL A 104 -5.01 -1.47 -16.13
C VAL A 104 -5.99 -0.31 -16.29
N ALA A 105 -6.64 -0.17 -17.45
CA ALA A 105 -7.65 0.86 -17.65
C ALA A 105 -8.83 0.73 -16.66
N SER A 106 -9.17 -0.50 -16.26
CA SER A 106 -10.23 -0.77 -15.29
C SER A 106 -9.83 -0.40 -13.87
N ALA A 107 -8.63 -0.77 -13.44
CA ALA A 107 -8.12 -0.42 -12.12
C ALA A 107 -7.96 1.10 -11.98
N CYS A 108 -7.40 1.79 -12.97
CA CYS A 108 -7.28 3.25 -12.95
C CYS A 108 -8.62 3.97 -12.80
N TRP A 109 -9.66 3.50 -13.49
CA TRP A 109 -11.01 4.05 -13.35
C TRP A 109 -11.64 3.73 -12.00
N LEU A 110 -11.55 2.47 -11.53
CA LEU A 110 -12.06 2.07 -10.22
C LEU A 110 -11.39 2.87 -9.08
N SER A 111 -10.08 3.07 -9.17
CA SER A 111 -9.29 3.92 -8.26
C SER A 111 -9.84 5.34 -8.08
N GLY A 112 -10.62 5.86 -9.03
CA GLY A 112 -11.30 7.14 -8.89
C GLY A 112 -12.36 7.17 -7.77
N PHE A 113 -12.91 6.02 -7.39
CA PHE A 113 -13.93 5.92 -6.32
C PHE A 113 -13.35 5.86 -4.91
N ASP A 114 -12.06 5.56 -4.73
CA ASP A 114 -11.41 5.48 -3.42
C ASP A 114 -11.64 6.72 -2.57
N VAL A 115 -11.56 7.91 -3.18
CA VAL A 115 -11.76 9.18 -2.47
C VAL A 115 -13.16 9.31 -1.87
N ALA A 116 -14.18 8.74 -2.54
CA ALA A 116 -15.55 8.78 -2.07
C ALA A 116 -15.77 7.92 -0.81
N TYR A 117 -14.97 6.87 -0.64
CA TYR A 117 -14.97 6.06 0.59
C TYR A 117 -14.08 6.68 1.67
N ARG A 118 -12.83 7.04 1.32
CA ARG A 118 -11.80 7.43 2.28
C ARG A 118 -11.96 8.84 2.84
N VAL A 119 -12.54 9.75 2.05
CA VAL A 119 -12.72 11.17 2.42
C VAL A 119 -14.20 11.56 2.41
N GLY A 120 -14.95 11.06 1.43
CA GLY A 120 -16.40 11.24 1.32
C GLY A 120 -16.84 11.57 -0.11
N PRO A 121 -18.11 11.29 -0.46
CA PRO A 121 -18.59 11.37 -1.84
C PRO A 121 -18.52 12.76 -2.47
N MET A 122 -18.52 13.83 -1.65
CA MET A 122 -18.35 15.21 -2.14
C MET A 122 -16.99 15.48 -2.80
N TRP A 123 -15.99 14.64 -2.52
CA TRP A 123 -14.64 14.76 -3.10
C TRP A 123 -14.47 13.93 -4.37
N TYR A 124 -15.46 13.12 -4.74
CA TYR A 124 -15.46 12.41 -6.01
C TYR A 124 -15.47 13.39 -7.19
N ARG A 125 -14.63 13.10 -8.18
CA ARG A 125 -14.48 13.92 -9.38
C ARG A 125 -14.87 13.08 -10.61
N PRO A 126 -16.12 13.19 -11.10
CA PRO A 126 -16.56 12.43 -12.26
C PRO A 126 -15.80 12.80 -13.55
N ASP A 127 -15.20 13.99 -13.57
CA ASP A 127 -14.42 14.56 -14.67
C ASP A 127 -12.91 14.27 -14.57
N ALA A 128 -12.47 13.53 -13.55
CA ALA A 128 -11.06 13.15 -13.41
C ALA A 128 -10.59 12.29 -14.60
N VAL A 129 -9.39 12.58 -15.11
CA VAL A 129 -8.75 11.77 -16.14
C VAL A 129 -8.26 10.46 -15.51
N THR A 130 -9.01 9.38 -15.74
CA THR A 130 -8.69 8.04 -15.23
C THR A 130 -8.31 7.04 -16.32
N THR A 131 -8.42 7.41 -17.60
CA THR A 131 -8.09 6.53 -18.72
C THR A 131 -6.60 6.63 -19.03
N PRO A 132 -5.80 5.59 -18.75
CA PRO A 132 -4.38 5.62 -19.05
C PRO A 132 -4.14 5.54 -20.57
N ASP A 133 -3.17 6.30 -21.05
CA ASP A 133 -2.63 6.13 -22.39
C ASP A 133 -1.67 4.93 -22.46
N LYS A 134 -1.05 4.71 -23.62
CA LYS A 134 -0.12 3.59 -23.81
C LYS A 134 1.07 3.65 -22.85
N VAL A 135 1.68 4.83 -22.68
CA VAL A 135 2.87 5.00 -21.82
C VAL A 135 2.52 4.69 -20.37
N THR A 136 1.43 5.26 -19.88
CA THR A 136 0.94 5.04 -18.52
C THR A 136 0.56 3.58 -18.30
N THR A 137 -0.07 2.95 -19.30
CA THR A 137 -0.42 1.53 -19.26
C THR A 137 0.82 0.65 -19.14
N ASP A 138 1.83 0.89 -19.98
CA ASP A 138 3.09 0.15 -19.97
C ASP A 138 3.83 0.32 -18.63
N HIS A 139 3.86 1.54 -18.08
CA HIS A 139 4.45 1.78 -16.76
C HIS A 139 3.76 1.00 -15.63
N ILE A 140 2.42 0.97 -15.63
CA ILE A 140 1.65 0.21 -14.63
C ILE A 140 1.92 -1.28 -14.78
N LEU A 141 1.92 -1.81 -16.01
CA LEU A 141 2.23 -3.22 -16.28
C LEU A 141 3.62 -3.59 -15.78
N THR A 142 4.63 -2.76 -16.05
CA THR A 142 6.01 -2.96 -15.55
C THR A 142 6.05 -2.98 -14.02
N MET A 143 5.38 -2.04 -13.34
CA MET A 143 5.35 -2.01 -11.87
C MET A 143 4.63 -3.22 -11.26
N VAL A 144 3.59 -3.74 -11.92
CA VAL A 144 2.90 -4.96 -11.49
C VAL A 144 3.80 -6.18 -11.70
N GLU A 145 4.52 -6.29 -12.82
CA GLU A 145 5.46 -7.40 -13.04
C GLU A 145 6.64 -7.36 -12.05
N ARG A 146 7.15 -6.16 -11.73
CA ARG A 146 8.13 -5.96 -10.65
C ARG A 146 7.61 -6.45 -9.31
N SER A 147 6.32 -6.21 -9.02
CA SER A 147 5.66 -6.70 -7.80
C SER A 147 5.53 -8.22 -7.77
N THR A 148 5.15 -8.85 -8.89
CA THR A 148 5.12 -10.31 -9.02
C THR A 148 6.50 -10.91 -8.80
N THR A 149 7.54 -10.33 -9.40
CA THR A 149 8.92 -10.78 -9.24
C THR A 149 9.40 -10.61 -7.80
N PHE A 150 9.06 -9.49 -7.16
CA PHE A 150 9.31 -9.26 -5.75
C PHE A 150 8.69 -10.36 -4.87
N PHE A 151 7.42 -10.74 -5.09
CA PHE A 151 6.78 -11.80 -4.30
C PHE A 151 7.36 -13.21 -4.56
N ARG A 152 7.97 -13.47 -5.73
CA ARG A 152 8.74 -14.72 -5.94
C ARG A 152 9.96 -14.80 -5.01
N GLN A 153 10.53 -13.66 -4.62
CA GLN A 153 11.72 -13.59 -3.76
C GLN A 153 11.39 -13.47 -2.27
N TYR A 154 10.41 -12.64 -1.91
CA TYR A 154 10.08 -12.33 -0.51
C TYR A 154 8.79 -12.96 0.00
N GLY A 155 8.00 -13.56 -0.89
CA GLY A 155 6.78 -14.26 -0.54
C GLY A 155 7.02 -15.66 0.06
N PRO A 156 5.94 -16.45 0.24
CA PRO A 156 4.56 -16.12 -0.11
C PRO A 156 3.97 -15.02 0.79
N VAL A 157 2.94 -14.35 0.29
CA VAL A 157 2.10 -13.45 1.11
C VAL A 157 1.28 -14.31 2.07
N VAL A 158 1.37 -14.01 3.36
CA VAL A 158 0.64 -14.66 4.46
C VAL A 158 -0.65 -13.91 4.76
N ALA A 159 -0.64 -12.58 4.65
CA ALA A 159 -1.84 -11.75 4.76
C ALA A 159 -1.72 -10.52 3.85
N ASP A 160 -2.83 -10.09 3.26
CA ASP A 160 -2.92 -8.90 2.42
C ASP A 160 -4.05 -7.99 2.94
N GLY A 161 -3.83 -6.68 3.00
CA GLY A 161 -4.86 -5.74 3.49
C GLY A 161 -5.26 -5.96 4.95
N PHE A 162 -4.31 -6.39 5.80
CA PHE A 162 -4.58 -6.78 7.18
C PHE A 162 -4.87 -5.58 8.08
N THR A 163 -5.60 -5.83 9.17
CA THR A 163 -5.96 -4.83 10.19
C THR A 163 -5.50 -5.30 11.57
N PHE A 164 -5.74 -4.52 12.63
CA PHE A 164 -5.20 -4.78 13.97
C PHE A 164 -6.27 -4.89 15.08
N PRO A 165 -7.30 -5.76 14.96
CA PRO A 165 -8.26 -5.95 16.05
C PRO A 165 -7.56 -6.27 17.38
N GLY A 166 -7.90 -5.55 18.45
CA GLY A 166 -7.22 -5.69 19.76
C GLY A 166 -5.90 -4.91 19.88
N GLY A 167 -5.28 -4.51 18.76
CA GLY A 167 -4.10 -3.64 18.74
C GLY A 167 -4.40 -2.15 18.64
N TYR A 168 -5.67 -1.75 18.47
CA TYR A 168 -6.08 -0.34 18.42
C TYR A 168 -6.18 0.28 19.83
N THR A 169 -6.05 1.60 19.89
CA THR A 169 -6.12 2.43 21.12
C THR A 169 -7.02 3.65 20.91
N ASP A 170 -7.20 4.47 21.95
CA ASP A 170 -7.91 5.75 21.84
C ASP A 170 -7.21 6.75 20.90
N LEU A 171 -5.88 6.64 20.74
CA LEU A 171 -5.10 7.48 19.84
C LEU A 171 -5.07 6.95 18.41
N VAL A 172 -5.18 5.63 18.22
CA VAL A 172 -5.13 4.97 16.91
C VAL A 172 -6.25 3.95 16.79
N THR A 173 -7.33 4.34 16.12
CA THR A 173 -8.58 3.58 16.06
C THR A 173 -8.77 2.78 14.76
N ALA A 174 -7.87 2.95 13.78
CA ALA A 174 -7.96 2.29 12.48
C ALA A 174 -6.60 2.23 11.79
N GLY A 175 -6.41 1.24 10.93
CA GLY A 175 -5.20 1.09 10.09
C GLY A 175 -5.27 -0.18 9.28
N ASP A 176 -4.73 -0.10 8.06
CA ASP A 176 -4.66 -1.17 7.07
C ASP A 176 -3.22 -1.28 6.54
N GLY A 177 -2.62 -2.46 6.71
CA GLY A 177 -1.30 -2.78 6.18
C GLY A 177 -1.37 -3.44 4.81
N ASP A 178 -0.36 -3.22 3.95
CA ASP A 178 -0.43 -3.69 2.57
C ASP A 178 -0.24 -5.21 2.49
N PHE A 179 0.94 -5.71 2.85
CA PHE A 179 1.31 -7.13 2.74
C PHE A 179 2.14 -7.60 3.92
N LEU A 180 1.88 -8.84 4.36
CA LEU A 180 2.69 -9.56 5.32
C LEU A 180 3.21 -10.82 4.64
N THR A 181 4.52 -11.04 4.67
CA THR A 181 5.13 -12.33 4.29
C THR A 181 5.58 -13.07 5.55
N SER A 182 6.25 -14.23 5.40
CA SER A 182 6.57 -15.11 6.53
C SER A 182 7.30 -14.44 7.70
N ASP A 183 8.08 -13.40 7.43
CA ASP A 183 8.93 -12.72 8.42
C ASP A 183 8.99 -11.19 8.25
N THR A 184 8.21 -10.61 7.35
CA THR A 184 8.35 -9.18 7.00
C THR A 184 7.01 -8.52 6.76
N ILE A 185 6.79 -7.36 7.40
CA ILE A 185 5.70 -6.44 7.03
C ILE A 185 6.20 -5.57 5.89
N TRP A 186 5.44 -5.53 4.80
CA TRP A 186 5.72 -4.77 3.61
C TRP A 186 4.68 -3.67 3.38
N ASP A 187 5.18 -2.47 3.16
CA ASP A 187 4.41 -1.31 2.69
C ASP A 187 4.84 -1.01 1.24
N PHE A 188 3.89 -1.01 0.31
CA PHE A 188 4.14 -0.73 -1.09
C PHE A 188 4.04 0.78 -1.34
N LYS A 189 5.04 1.31 -2.04
CA LYS A 189 5.13 2.75 -2.32
C LYS A 189 5.50 3.01 -3.76
N VAL A 190 4.53 3.49 -4.55
CA VAL A 190 4.76 3.95 -5.92
C VAL A 190 5.20 5.41 -5.91
N SER A 191 6.52 5.64 -5.91
CA SER A 191 7.11 6.98 -5.83
C SER A 191 8.44 7.05 -6.54
N VAL A 192 8.82 8.21 -7.07
CA VAL A 192 10.18 8.45 -7.58
C VAL A 192 11.19 8.73 -6.46
N LYS A 193 10.75 8.74 -5.20
CA LYS A 193 11.58 8.91 -4.01
C LYS A 193 11.56 7.63 -3.17
N GLY A 194 12.67 7.36 -2.50
CA GLY A 194 12.77 6.30 -1.49
C GLY A 194 11.89 6.56 -0.25
N PRO A 195 11.89 5.63 0.72
CA PRO A 195 11.07 5.74 1.92
C PRO A 195 11.40 6.98 2.76
N THR A 196 10.38 7.50 3.44
CA THR A 196 10.49 8.65 4.36
C THR A 196 10.39 8.17 5.80
N LYS A 197 10.71 9.05 6.75
CA LYS A 197 10.54 8.75 8.18
C LYS A 197 9.08 8.45 8.56
N ASP A 198 8.14 8.99 7.79
CA ASP A 198 6.71 8.73 8.01
C ASP A 198 6.34 7.30 7.59
N HIS A 199 6.93 6.80 6.49
CA HIS A 199 6.73 5.41 6.07
C HIS A 199 7.34 4.43 7.07
N THR A 200 8.54 4.73 7.60
CA THR A 200 9.19 3.86 8.57
C THR A 200 8.50 3.88 9.93
N LEU A 201 7.96 5.04 10.38
CA LEU A 201 7.10 5.10 11.56
C LEU A 201 5.80 4.31 11.35
N GLN A 202 5.16 4.43 10.19
CA GLN A 202 3.96 3.65 9.87
C GLN A 202 4.22 2.14 9.98
N LEU A 203 5.32 1.64 9.41
CA LEU A 203 5.72 0.23 9.52
C LEU A 203 5.98 -0.21 10.96
N LEU A 204 6.67 0.62 11.74
CA LEU A 204 6.92 0.34 13.16
C LEU A 204 5.59 0.25 13.93
N MET A 205 4.66 1.16 13.67
CA MET A 205 3.32 1.10 14.27
C MET A 205 2.58 -0.17 13.86
N TYR A 206 2.62 -0.57 12.58
CA TYR A 206 1.98 -1.81 12.11
C TYR A 206 2.52 -3.05 12.82
N TRP A 207 3.84 -3.13 13.01
CA TRP A 207 4.45 -4.25 13.73
C TRP A 207 4.01 -4.30 15.19
N LEU A 208 4.11 -3.18 15.91
CA LEU A 208 3.75 -3.11 17.33
C LEU A 208 2.26 -3.37 17.53
N MET A 209 1.40 -2.72 16.75
CA MET A 209 -0.05 -2.98 16.79
C MET A 209 -0.41 -4.42 16.42
N GLY A 210 0.34 -5.02 15.49
CA GLY A 210 0.26 -6.43 15.17
C GLY A 210 0.58 -7.34 16.37
N LEU A 211 1.65 -7.06 17.10
CA LEU A 211 1.98 -7.81 18.32
C LEU A 211 0.89 -7.67 19.39
N HIS A 212 0.37 -6.46 19.61
CA HIS A 212 -0.68 -6.18 20.59
C HIS A 212 -2.06 -6.72 20.17
N SER A 213 -2.30 -6.95 18.88
CA SER A 213 -3.51 -7.64 18.40
C SER A 213 -3.59 -9.10 18.85
N GLY A 214 -2.46 -9.69 19.26
CA GLY A 214 -2.35 -11.10 19.62
C GLY A 214 -2.37 -12.05 18.42
N ALA A 215 -2.38 -11.54 17.19
CA ALA A 215 -2.40 -12.38 16.01
C ALA A 215 -1.00 -13.02 15.75
N PRO A 216 -0.92 -14.36 15.64
CA PRO A 216 0.35 -15.10 15.68
C PRO A 216 1.28 -14.82 14.50
N GLU A 217 0.76 -14.34 13.38
CA GLU A 217 1.53 -13.97 12.20
C GLU A 217 2.50 -12.82 12.47
N PHE A 218 2.17 -11.86 13.34
CA PHE A 218 3.04 -10.74 13.68
C PHE A 218 4.20 -11.14 14.60
N ALA A 219 4.03 -12.18 15.41
CA ALA A 219 5.10 -12.70 16.27
C ALA A 219 6.28 -13.30 15.47
N ARG A 220 6.06 -13.60 14.18
CA ARG A 220 7.10 -14.13 13.28
C ARG A 220 7.87 -13.04 12.54
N VAL A 221 7.41 -11.79 12.62
CA VAL A 221 8.01 -10.66 11.92
C VAL A 221 9.40 -10.38 12.49
N LYS A 222 10.40 -10.44 11.61
CA LYS A 222 11.80 -10.12 11.87
C LYS A 222 12.25 -8.85 11.16
N ASN A 223 11.50 -8.39 10.16
CA ASN A 223 11.87 -7.24 9.36
C ASN A 223 10.68 -6.31 9.10
N LEU A 224 10.98 -5.03 8.91
CA LEU A 224 10.07 -4.02 8.37
C LEU A 224 10.58 -3.61 7.00
N GLY A 225 9.69 -3.55 6.02
CA GLY A 225 10.09 -3.34 4.63
C GLY A 225 9.19 -2.38 3.85
N VAL A 226 9.81 -1.62 2.94
CA VAL A 226 9.12 -0.89 1.88
C VAL A 226 9.53 -1.47 0.55
N PHE A 227 8.57 -1.80 -0.30
CA PHE A 227 8.85 -2.10 -1.71
C PHE A 227 8.36 -0.97 -2.60
N ASN A 228 9.22 -0.49 -3.49
CA ASN A 228 8.89 0.55 -4.44
C ASN A 228 9.04 0.01 -5.87
N PRO A 229 7.95 -0.41 -6.54
CA PRO A 229 8.03 -0.96 -7.89
C PRO A 229 8.41 0.10 -8.93
N ARG A 230 8.24 1.39 -8.65
CA ARG A 230 8.67 2.45 -9.57
C ARG A 230 10.19 2.60 -9.60
N LEU A 231 10.82 2.50 -8.43
CA LEU A 231 12.28 2.46 -8.25
C LEU A 231 12.88 1.06 -8.40
N ASN A 232 12.05 0.04 -8.56
CA ASN A 232 12.46 -1.36 -8.55
C ASN A 232 13.40 -1.69 -7.38
N ALA A 233 13.03 -1.28 -6.17
CA ALA A 233 13.88 -1.41 -5.00
C ALA A 233 13.09 -1.82 -3.76
N ALA A 234 13.66 -2.73 -2.98
CA ALA A 234 13.21 -3.11 -1.65
C ALA A 234 14.12 -2.46 -0.60
N TYR A 235 13.51 -1.90 0.44
CA TYR A 235 14.17 -1.31 1.59
C TYR A 235 13.77 -2.14 2.80
N ARG A 236 14.72 -2.61 3.59
CA ARG A 236 14.43 -3.47 4.75
C ARG A 236 15.28 -3.11 5.96
N ILE A 237 14.71 -3.23 7.15
CA ILE A 237 15.45 -3.14 8.42
C ILE A 237 15.02 -4.29 9.32
N ALA A 238 15.96 -4.90 10.03
CA ALA A 238 15.61 -5.92 11.00
C ALA A 238 15.00 -5.25 12.24
N VAL A 239 13.94 -5.84 12.81
CA VAL A 239 13.31 -5.29 14.02
C VAL A 239 14.28 -5.27 15.21
N SER A 240 15.27 -6.17 15.22
CA SER A 240 16.35 -6.21 16.20
C SER A 240 17.35 -5.05 16.11
N GLU A 241 17.35 -4.31 14.99
CA GLU A 241 18.18 -3.10 14.82
C GLU A 241 17.46 -1.83 15.34
N ILE A 242 16.19 -1.95 15.73
CA ILE A 242 15.42 -0.86 16.33
C ILE A 242 15.66 -0.88 17.83
N HIS A 243 16.16 0.24 18.37
CA HIS A 243 16.50 0.33 19.79
C HIS A 243 15.25 0.19 20.68
N ASP A 244 15.36 -0.54 21.80
CA ASP A 244 14.24 -0.77 22.73
C ASP A 244 13.59 0.52 23.21
N ASP A 245 14.36 1.58 23.44
CA ASP A 245 13.80 2.88 23.86
C ASP A 245 12.91 3.50 22.77
N VAL A 246 13.25 3.31 21.49
CA VAL A 246 12.40 3.74 20.37
C VAL A 246 11.09 2.94 20.38
N VAL A 247 11.16 1.63 20.61
CA VAL A 247 9.97 0.77 20.71
C VAL A 247 9.07 1.25 21.85
N ARG A 248 9.60 1.43 23.06
CA ARG A 248 8.84 1.88 24.23
C ARG A 248 8.22 3.27 24.02
N GLU A 249 8.98 4.20 23.44
CA GLU A 249 8.47 5.55 23.16
C GLU A 249 7.32 5.51 22.15
N VAL A 250 7.45 4.72 21.07
CA VAL A 250 6.39 4.60 20.07
C VAL A 250 5.15 3.88 20.63
N GLU A 251 5.32 2.83 21.43
CA GLU A 251 4.20 2.15 22.09
C GLU A 251 3.41 3.11 22.99
N LYS A 252 4.12 3.86 23.84
CA LYS A 252 3.48 4.72 24.84
C LYS A 252 2.99 6.05 24.28
N ASP A 253 3.86 6.79 23.60
CA ASP A 253 3.61 8.20 23.26
C ASP A 253 2.99 8.37 21.86
N VAL A 254 3.24 7.42 20.96
CA VAL A 254 2.68 7.45 19.60
C VAL A 254 1.39 6.64 19.51
N ILE A 255 1.42 5.38 19.94
CA ILE A 255 0.27 4.46 19.84
C ILE A 255 -0.66 4.59 21.06
N GLY A 256 -0.13 4.69 22.28
CA GLY A 256 -0.94 4.90 23.49
C GLY A 256 -1.31 3.63 24.25
N TYR A 257 -0.40 2.65 24.33
CA TYR A 257 -0.53 1.50 25.23
C TYR A 257 -0.19 1.82 26.69
#